data_AF-A0A7D7MH00-F1
#
_entry.id   AF-A0A7D7MH00-F1
#
_cell.length_a   1.000
_cell.length_b   1.000
_cell.length_c   1.000
_cell.angle_alpha   90.00
_cell.angle_beta   90.00
_cell.angle_gamma   90.00
#
_symmetry.space_group_name_H-M   'P 1'
#
loop_
_entity.id
_entity.type
_entity.pdbx_description
1 polymer ?
#
loop_
_entity_poly.entity_id
_entity_poly.type
_entity_poly.pdbx_seq_one_letter_code
_entity_poly.pdbx_strand_id
1 'polypeptide(L)' 'MTKGEAQLATKQEKLLKLREADQAGIDLSSPKAVVTHMLAQGDKKAVLWFYKKGSVEFDFDSYRKLVGELKAD' A
#
# COMPACT_ATOMS: atom_id res chain seq x y z
N MET A 1 -9.89 21.57 10.02
CA MET A 1 -9.52 20.24 9.50
C MET A 1 -10.76 19.60 8.88
N THR A 2 -10.84 19.57 7.55
CA THR A 2 -11.94 18.96 6.81
C THR A 2 -11.93 17.44 6.99
N LYS A 3 -13.09 16.89 7.37
CA LYS A 3 -13.37 15.47 7.42
C LYS A 3 -13.26 14.88 6.01
N GLY A 4 -12.57 13.76 5.84
CA GLY A 4 -12.92 12.78 4.79
C GLY A 4 -11.94 12.57 3.64
N GLU A 5 -10.87 13.34 3.50
CA GLU A 5 -9.86 13.06 2.47
C GLU A 5 -8.61 12.50 3.14
N ALA A 6 -8.47 11.17 3.14
CA ALA A 6 -7.14 10.59 3.27
C ALA A 6 -6.30 11.22 2.15
N GLN A 7 -5.34 12.05 2.51
CA GLN A 7 -4.42 12.66 1.56
C GLN A 7 -3.86 11.53 0.70
N LEU A 8 -4.13 11.58 -0.61
CA LEU A 8 -3.73 10.53 -1.54
C LEU A 8 -2.19 10.49 -1.53
N ALA A 9 -1.62 9.40 -1.03
CA ALA A 9 -0.18 9.21 -1.07
C ALA A 9 0.31 9.23 -2.51
N THR A 10 1.45 9.89 -2.70
CA THR A 10 2.22 9.88 -3.92
C THR A 10 2.66 8.45 -4.26
N LYS A 11 2.98 8.23 -5.54
CA LYS A 11 3.54 6.96 -6.01
C LYS A 11 4.79 6.55 -5.20
N GLN A 12 5.67 7.52 -4.91
CA GLN A 12 6.93 7.29 -4.20
C GLN A 12 6.70 6.83 -2.76
N GLU A 13 5.73 7.41 -2.04
CA GLU A 13 5.38 6.97 -0.68
C GLU A 13 4.83 5.55 -0.67
N LYS A 14 4.02 5.17 -1.67
CA LYS A 14 3.52 3.79 -1.80
C LYS A 14 4.66 2.81 -2.09
N LEU A 15 5.58 3.15 -2.99
CA LEU A 15 6.75 2.33 -3.29
C LEU A 15 7.66 2.16 -2.08
N LEU A 16 7.88 3.23 -1.31
CA LEU A 16 8.65 3.16 -0.06
C LEU A 16 8.02 2.16 0.92
N LYS A 17 6.70 2.22 1.12
CA LYS A 17 5.97 1.29 1.99
C LYS A 17 6.04 -0.16 1.53
N LEU A 18 6.02 -0.40 0.21
CA LEU A 18 6.21 -1.74 -0.33
C LEU A 18 7.65 -2.23 -0.14
N ARG A 19 8.65 -1.34 -0.29
CA ARG A 19 10.06 -1.66 -0.03
C ARG A 19 10.32 -2.00 1.44
N GLU A 20 9.71 -1.27 2.37
CA GLU A 20 9.78 -1.59 3.81
C GLU A 20 9.24 -3.00 4.10
N ALA A 21 8.10 -3.36 3.49
CA ALA A 21 7.52 -4.70 3.63
C ALA A 21 8.42 -5.79 3.00
N ASP A 22 9.00 -5.52 1.83
CA ASP A 22 9.96 -6.43 1.16
C ASP A 22 11.20 -6.68 2.02
N GLN A 23 11.77 -5.61 2.59
CA GLN A 23 12.91 -5.68 3.50
C GLN A 23 12.59 -6.44 4.80
N ALA A 24 11.33 -6.42 5.22
CA ALA A 24 10.83 -7.22 6.33
C ALA A 24 10.54 -8.70 5.95
N GLY A 25 10.82 -9.10 4.71
CA GLY A 25 10.60 -10.46 4.22
C GLY A 25 9.13 -10.79 3.92
N ILE A 26 8.28 -9.78 3.75
CA ILE A 26 6.86 -9.99 3.44
C ILE A 26 6.69 -10.26 1.95
N ASP A 27 5.93 -11.30 1.63
CA ASP A 27 5.58 -11.63 0.25
C ASP A 27 4.69 -10.54 -0.39
N LEU A 28 5.29 -9.71 -1.23
CA LEU A 28 4.60 -8.66 -1.99
C LEU A 28 3.64 -9.21 -3.06
N SER A 29 3.68 -10.50 -3.40
CA SER A 29 2.67 -11.10 -4.27
C SER A 29 1.34 -11.33 -3.55
N SER A 30 1.34 -11.24 -2.21
CA SER A 30 0.17 -11.35 -1.35
C SER A 30 -0.21 -9.98 -0.77
N PRO A 31 -1.17 -9.26 -1.40
CA PRO A 31 -1.70 -8.00 -0.86
C PRO A 31 -2.17 -8.14 0.59
N LYS A 32 -2.73 -9.30 0.95
CA LYS A 32 -3.14 -9.61 2.32
C LYS A 32 -1.97 -9.60 3.28
N ALA A 33 -0.83 -10.19 2.93
CA ALA A 33 0.34 -10.25 3.79
C ALA A 33 0.89 -8.83 4.04
N VAL A 34 0.99 -8.01 2.98
CA VAL A 34 1.44 -6.62 3.07
C VAL A 34 0.49 -5.77 3.92
N VAL A 35 -0.83 -5.86 3.69
CA VAL A 35 -1.82 -5.15 4.51
C VAL A 35 -1.74 -5.59 5.98
N THR A 36 -1.60 -6.89 6.24
CA THR A 36 -1.48 -7.43 7.61
C THR A 36 -0.23 -6.88 8.30
N HIS A 37 0.90 -6.82 7.61
CA HIS A 37 2.14 -6.25 8.12
C HIS A 37 1.99 -4.77 8.48
N MET A 38 1.42 -3.95 7.58
CA MET A 38 1.18 -2.53 7.84
C MET A 38 0.22 -2.32 9.02
N LEU A 39 -0.84 -3.11 9.13
CA LEU A 39 -1.76 -3.03 10.27
C LEU A 39 -1.07 -3.38 11.59
N ALA A 40 -0.18 -4.38 11.60
CA ALA A 40 0.59 -4.77 12.77
C ALA A 40 1.55 -3.65 13.25
N GLN A 41 2.03 -2.81 12.34
CA GLN A 41 2.84 -1.62 12.66
C GLN A 41 2.01 -0.41 13.11
N GLY A 42 0.67 -0.49 13.03
CA GLY A 42 -0.23 0.63 13.33
C GLY A 42 -0.47 1.57 12.14
N ASP A 43 0.01 1.23 10.94
CA ASP A 43 -0.04 2.05 9.72
C ASP A 43 -1.41 2.01 9.02
N LYS A 44 -2.48 2.25 9.77
CA LYS A 44 -3.88 2.18 9.29
C LYS A 44 -4.15 3.12 8.11
N LYS A 45 -3.49 4.29 8.06
CA LYS A 45 -3.64 5.24 6.95
C LYS A 45 -2.97 4.75 5.67
N ALA A 46 -1.80 4.12 5.78
CA ALA A 46 -1.05 3.63 4.62
C ALA A 46 -1.79 2.51 3.90
N VAL A 47 -2.46 1.64 4.66
CA VAL A 47 -3.33 0.58 4.11
C VAL A 47 -4.39 1.15 3.16
N LEU A 48 -4.99 2.29 3.50
CA LEU A 48 -6.03 2.92 2.68
C LEU A 48 -5.51 3.46 1.34
N TRP A 49 -4.21 3.65 1.17
CA TRP A 49 -3.62 4.11 -0.09
C TRP A 49 -3.72 3.08 -1.22
N PHE A 50 -3.95 1.81 -0.87
CA PHE A 50 -4.10 0.71 -1.81
C PHE A 50 -5.57 0.38 -2.12
N TYR A 51 -6.51 1.20 -1.64
CA TYR A 51 -7.93 1.10 -1.97
C TYR A 51 -8.30 2.10 -3.06
N LYS A 52 -9.32 1.77 -3.85
CA LYS A 52 -9.88 2.69 -4.84
C LYS A 52 -10.44 3.94 -4.13
N LYS A 53 -10.24 5.12 -4.72
CA LYS A 53 -10.71 6.39 -4.15
C LYS A 53 -12.22 6.33 -3.85
N GLY A 54 -12.61 6.60 -2.61
CA GLY A 54 -14.02 6.62 -2.19
C GLY A 54 -14.67 5.24 -2.15
N SER A 55 -13.90 4.16 -2.12
CA SER A 55 -14.39 2.79 -2.13
C SER A 55 -13.73 1.93 -1.06
N VAL A 56 -14.44 0.87 -0.66
CA VAL A 56 -13.91 -0.21 0.21
C VAL A 56 -13.23 -1.32 -0.60
N GLU A 57 -13.15 -1.17 -1.92
CA GLU A 57 -12.47 -2.12 -2.79
C GLU A 57 -10.96 -1.86 -2.82
N PHE A 58 -10.19 -2.94 -2.61
CA PHE A 58 -8.75 -2.91 -2.80
C PHE A 58 -8.43 -2.78 -4.30
N ASP A 59 -7.52 -1.87 -4.63
CA ASP A 59 -7.07 -1.63 -6.00
C ASP A 59 -5.91 -2.58 -6.35
N PHE A 60 -6.26 -3.82 -6.66
CA PHE A 60 -5.29 -4.85 -7.02
C PHE A 60 -4.48 -4.50 -8.28
N ASP A 61 -5.06 -3.77 -9.24
CA ASP A 61 -4.38 -3.41 -10.47
C ASP A 61 -3.27 -2.39 -10.20
N SER A 62 -3.59 -1.33 -9.47
CA SER A 62 -2.58 -0.34 -9.06
C SER A 62 -1.52 -0.97 -8.15
N TYR A 63 -1.92 -1.84 -7.23
CA TYR A 63 -0.99 -2.56 -6.37
C TYR A 63 -0.01 -3.43 -7.17
N ARG A 64 -0.51 -4.26 -8.09
CA ARG A 64 0.34 -5.12 -8.93
C ARG A 64 1.30 -4.32 -9.80
N LYS A 65 0.87 -3.16 -10.32
CA LYS A 65 1.75 -2.25 -11.06
C LYS A 65 2.89 -1.75 -10.19
N LEU A 66 2.59 -1.27 -8.97
CA LEU A 66 3.61 -0.80 -8.03
C LEU A 66 4.60 -1.91 -7.64
N VAL A 67 4.11 -3.12 -7.38
CA VAL A 67 4.97 -4.28 -7.08
C VAL A 67 5.85 -4.64 -8.29
N GLY A 68 5.30 -4.57 -9.51
CA GLY A 68 6.06 -4.79 -10.73
C GLY A 68 7.17 -3.76 -10.94
N GLU A 69 6.88 -2.49 -10.68
CA GLU A 69 7.86 -1.40 -10.75
C GLU A 69 8.96 -1.56 -9.70
N LEU A 70 8.61 -1.91 -8.47
CA LEU A 70 9.60 -2.11 -7.40
C LEU A 70 10.60 -3.24 -7.72
N LYS A 71 10.16 -4.27 -8.45
CA LYS A 71 11.01 -5.42 -8.86
C LYS A 71 11.81 -5.17 -10.14
N ALA A 72 11.52 -4.09 -10.85
CA ALA A 72 12.24 -3.71 -12.07
C ALA A 72 13.42 -2.76 -11.79
N ASP A 73 13.46 -2.17 -10.59
CA ASP A 73 14.60 -1.44 -10.02
C ASP A 73 15.65 -2.42 -9.46
#